data_AF-A0A962V1C3-F1
#
_entry.id   AF-A0A962V1C3-F1
#
_cell.length_a   1.000
_cell.length_b   1.000
_cell.length_c   1.000
_cell.angle_alpha   90.00
_cell.angle_beta   90.00
_cell.angle_gamma   90.00
#
_symmetry.space_group_name_H-M   'P 1'
#
loop_
_entity.id
_entity.type
_entity.pdbx_description
1 polymer ?
#
loop_
_entity_poly.entity_id
_entity_poly.type
_entity_poly.pdbx_seq_one_letter_code
_entity_poly.pdbx_strand_id
1 'polypeptide(L)'
;MTAAKNALSGQRLPAEWQYQTELKALGKHDQAPKPKGWQLSPQAVRTFILGSGSEKIGRQRISRKIFGNDVVVERAIVTLAGQRGLMLVGEPGTAKSLLSELLAAAITGVSTHTVQGSAGTVEESIRYSWNYALLLRDGPTPQALVPGPLYQAMQHGQIMRFEEITRCPIEIQDSLIP
;
A
#
# COMPACT_ATOMS: atom_id res chain seq x y z
N MET A 1 -12.05 -10.90 24.42
CA MET A 1 -11.41 -10.31 23.21
C MET A 1 -12.13 -9.02 22.81
N THR A 2 -12.19 -8.04 23.73
CA THR A 2 -13.09 -6.89 23.60
C THR A 2 -12.43 -5.57 23.99
N ALA A 3 -11.10 -5.56 24.14
CA ALA A 3 -10.34 -4.42 24.67
C ALA A 3 -9.60 -3.58 23.61
N ALA A 4 -9.48 -4.05 22.36
CA ALA A 4 -8.72 -3.33 21.31
C ALA A 4 -9.55 -2.32 20.50
N LYS A 5 -10.85 -2.12 20.81
CA LYS A 5 -11.74 -1.23 20.04
C LYS A 5 -11.78 0.22 20.57
N ASN A 6 -11.25 0.51 21.75
CA ASN A 6 -11.46 1.79 22.44
C ASN A 6 -10.21 2.65 22.70
N ALA A 7 -9.06 2.37 22.06
CA ALA A 7 -7.81 3.11 22.30
C ALA A 7 -7.41 4.12 21.20
N LEU A 8 -8.23 4.34 20.16
CA LEU A 8 -7.82 5.11 18.96
C LEU A 8 -8.87 6.13 18.49
N SER A 9 -9.48 6.90 19.39
CA SER A 9 -10.46 7.93 19.03
C SER A 9 -9.89 9.14 18.27
N GLY A 10 -8.58 9.17 17.97
CA GLY A 10 -7.92 10.27 17.23
C GLY A 10 -6.97 9.85 16.10
N GLN A 11 -6.69 8.55 15.89
CA GLN A 11 -5.80 8.10 14.81
C GLN A 11 -6.61 7.50 13.66
N ARG A 12 -6.34 7.99 12.45
CA ARG A 12 -6.92 7.44 11.23
C ARG A 12 -6.43 6.01 11.05
N LEU A 13 -7.37 5.08 10.89
CA LEU A 13 -7.07 3.67 10.61
C LEU A 13 -6.54 3.50 9.19
N PRO A 14 -5.70 2.47 8.93
CA PRO A 14 -5.33 2.07 7.58
C PRO A 14 -6.56 1.79 6.71
N ALA A 15 -6.47 2.10 5.42
CA ALA A 15 -7.58 1.98 4.47
C ALA A 15 -8.23 0.58 4.45
N GLU A 16 -7.45 -0.51 4.55
CA GLU A 16 -7.95 -1.88 4.60
C GLU A 16 -8.88 -2.14 5.80
N TRP A 17 -8.70 -1.42 6.90
CA TRP A 17 -9.51 -1.54 8.11
C TRP A 17 -10.67 -0.55 8.10
N GLN A 18 -10.40 0.70 7.69
CA GLN A 18 -11.42 1.74 7.57
C GLN A 18 -12.53 1.34 6.59
N TYR A 19 -12.16 0.72 5.46
CA TYR A 19 -13.08 0.32 4.40
C TYR A 19 -13.26 -1.19 4.29
N GLN A 20 -13.03 -1.93 5.39
CA GLN A 20 -13.05 -3.39 5.39
C GLN A 20 -14.37 -3.97 4.86
N THR A 21 -15.51 -3.34 5.18
CA THR A 21 -16.83 -3.77 4.73
C THR A 21 -17.01 -3.63 3.22
N GLU A 22 -16.56 -2.51 2.65
CA GLU A 22 -16.58 -2.24 1.21
C GLU A 22 -15.65 -3.20 0.46
N LEU A 23 -14.42 -3.39 0.94
CA LEU A 23 -13.44 -4.31 0.33
C LEU A 23 -13.93 -5.77 0.35
N LYS A 24 -14.51 -6.23 1.47
CA LYS A 24 -15.11 -7.57 1.57
C LYS A 24 -16.30 -7.73 0.64
N ALA A 25 -17.14 -6.70 0.47
CA ALA A 25 -18.27 -6.75 -0.44
C ALA A 25 -17.80 -6.86 -1.89
N LEU A 26 -16.81 -6.06 -2.30
CA LEU A 26 -16.18 -6.13 -3.61
C LEU A 26 -15.55 -7.50 -3.85
N GLY A 27 -14.70 -7.98 -2.93
CA GLY A 27 -14.02 -9.26 -3.10
C GLY A 27 -14.95 -10.47 -3.27
N LYS A 28 -16.16 -10.43 -2.68
CA LYS A 28 -17.17 -11.48 -2.84
C LYS A 28 -17.90 -11.46 -4.19
N HIS A 29 -18.03 -10.29 -4.80
CA HIS A 29 -18.81 -10.10 -6.05
C HIS A 29 -17.92 -9.82 -7.26
N ASP A 30 -16.60 -9.77 -7.06
CA ASP A 30 -15.62 -9.54 -8.11
C ASP A 30 -15.31 -10.83 -8.86
N GLN A 31 -15.90 -10.95 -10.05
CA GLN A 31 -15.75 -12.09 -10.97
C GLN A 31 -14.76 -11.82 -12.11
N ALA A 32 -14.19 -10.62 -12.17
CA ALA A 32 -13.27 -10.23 -13.23
C ALA A 32 -11.87 -10.83 -13.01
N PRO A 33 -11.07 -11.02 -14.07
CA PRO A 33 -9.72 -11.57 -13.96
C PRO A 33 -8.82 -10.69 -13.08
N LYS A 34 -8.04 -11.32 -12.22
CA LYS A 34 -7.12 -10.68 -11.28
C LYS A 34 -5.67 -10.92 -11.71
N PRO A 35 -4.83 -9.88 -11.82
CA PRO A 35 -3.40 -10.06 -11.98
C PRO A 35 -2.79 -10.87 -10.83
N LYS A 36 -1.63 -11.49 -11.05
CA LYS A 36 -0.95 -12.29 -10.02
C LYS A 36 -0.67 -11.44 -8.76
N GLY A 37 -1.07 -11.94 -7.60
CA GLY A 37 -0.90 -11.27 -6.31
C GLY A 37 -1.98 -10.25 -5.95
N TRP A 38 -2.95 -9.97 -6.84
CA TRP A 38 -4.02 -9.02 -6.58
C TRP A 38 -5.20 -9.67 -5.87
N GLN A 39 -5.74 -9.00 -4.84
CA GLN A 39 -6.95 -9.41 -4.12
C GLN A 39 -8.23 -9.06 -4.88
N LEU A 40 -8.23 -7.91 -5.56
CA LEU A 40 -9.33 -7.39 -6.36
C LEU A 40 -8.90 -7.24 -7.83
N SER A 41 -9.83 -7.36 -8.76
CA SER A 41 -9.61 -7.08 -10.18
C SER A 41 -9.41 -5.57 -10.41
N PRO A 42 -8.79 -5.16 -11.54
CA PRO A 42 -8.66 -3.75 -11.90
C PRO A 42 -9.99 -2.98 -11.85
N GLN A 43 -11.09 -3.63 -12.27
CA GLN A 43 -12.43 -3.04 -12.23
C GLN A 43 -12.93 -2.87 -10.79
N ALA A 44 -12.73 -3.87 -9.93
CA ALA A 44 -13.13 -3.79 -8.53
C ALA A 44 -12.29 -2.75 -7.74
N VAL A 45 -10.98 -2.64 -8.03
CA VAL A 45 -10.11 -1.58 -7.48
C VAL A 45 -10.61 -0.19 -7.93
N ARG A 46 -10.97 -0.04 -9.20
CA ARG A 46 -11.55 1.21 -9.71
C ARG A 46 -12.84 1.56 -8.98
N THR A 47 -13.77 0.61 -8.85
CA THR A 47 -15.03 0.80 -8.12
C THR A 47 -14.78 1.12 -6.65
N PHE A 48 -13.78 0.51 -6.01
CA PHE A 48 -13.37 0.85 -4.65
C PHE A 48 -12.98 2.33 -4.51
N ILE A 49 -12.21 2.88 -5.45
CA ILE A 49 -11.67 4.24 -5.35
C ILE A 49 -12.68 5.29 -5.84
N LEU A 50 -13.27 5.07 -7.00
CA LEU A 50 -14.18 6.01 -7.66
C LEU A 50 -15.65 5.84 -7.24
N GLY A 51 -15.95 4.81 -6.45
CA GLY A 51 -17.30 4.49 -5.98
C GLY A 51 -18.13 3.71 -7.00
N SER A 52 -19.24 3.15 -6.53
CA SER A 52 -20.20 2.39 -7.36
C SER A 52 -21.34 3.25 -7.92
N GLY A 53 -21.24 4.58 -7.84
CA GLY A 53 -22.34 5.47 -8.23
C GLY A 53 -23.61 5.18 -7.42
N SER A 54 -24.72 4.92 -8.11
CA SER A 54 -26.01 4.51 -7.49
C SER A 54 -26.17 3.00 -7.34
N GLU A 55 -25.25 2.21 -7.91
CA GLU A 55 -25.30 0.76 -7.87
C GLU A 55 -24.84 0.21 -6.52
N LYS A 56 -25.40 -0.94 -6.13
CA LYS A 56 -24.99 -1.68 -4.93
C LYS A 56 -24.21 -2.91 -5.33
N ILE A 57 -23.07 -3.11 -4.67
CA ILE A 57 -22.30 -4.35 -4.76
C ILE A 57 -22.78 -5.26 -3.63
N GLY A 58 -23.64 -6.23 -3.99
CA GLY A 58 -24.42 -7.00 -3.03
C GLY A 58 -25.38 -6.09 -2.26
N ARG A 59 -25.13 -5.88 -0.97
CA ARG A 59 -25.93 -4.98 -0.11
C ARG A 59 -25.22 -3.65 0.19
N GLN A 60 -23.98 -3.48 -0.27
CA GLN A 60 -23.13 -2.35 0.07
C GLN A 60 -23.06 -1.34 -1.08
N ARG A 61 -23.21 -0.06 -0.78
CA ARG A 61 -22.84 1.02 -1.69
C ARG A 61 -21.38 1.37 -1.44
N ILE A 62 -20.58 1.45 -2.51
CA ILE A 62 -19.16 1.76 -2.40
C ILE A 62 -19.00 3.28 -2.49
N SER A 63 -18.47 3.87 -1.43
CA SER A 63 -18.29 5.32 -1.32
C SER A 63 -17.16 5.78 -2.23
N ARG A 64 -17.33 6.93 -2.89
CA ARG A 64 -16.26 7.54 -3.68
C ARG A 64 -15.24 8.17 -2.73
N LYS A 65 -13.95 7.85 -2.93
CA LYS A 65 -12.85 8.24 -2.03
C LYS A 65 -11.93 9.28 -2.67
N ILE A 66 -11.78 9.23 -4.01
CA ILE A 66 -11.02 10.20 -4.78
C ILE A 66 -11.95 10.94 -5.74
N PHE A 67 -11.88 12.27 -5.70
CA PHE A 67 -12.62 13.17 -6.58
C PHE A 67 -11.66 13.87 -7.54
N GLY A 68 -12.14 14.18 -8.74
CA GLY A 68 -11.33 14.81 -9.79
C GLY A 68 -11.19 13.93 -11.02
N ASN A 69 -9.95 13.70 -11.47
CA ASN A 69 -9.68 13.05 -12.75
C ASN A 69 -9.65 11.52 -12.64
N ASP A 70 -10.77 10.88 -13.01
CA ASP A 70 -10.95 9.42 -13.02
C ASP A 70 -9.90 8.70 -13.88
N VAL A 71 -9.46 9.34 -14.97
CA VAL A 71 -8.45 8.79 -15.89
C VAL A 71 -7.10 8.60 -15.20
N VAL A 72 -6.75 9.45 -14.22
CA VAL A 72 -5.50 9.30 -13.45
C VAL A 72 -5.55 8.05 -12.59
N VAL A 73 -6.69 7.78 -11.95
CA VAL A 73 -6.89 6.57 -11.14
C VAL A 73 -6.83 5.32 -12.03
N GLU A 74 -7.51 5.34 -13.17
CA GLU A 74 -7.49 4.23 -14.13
C GLU A 74 -6.08 3.95 -14.66
N ARG A 75 -5.32 4.99 -15.03
CA ARG A 75 -3.92 4.84 -15.47
C ARG A 75 -3.02 4.27 -14.38
N ALA A 76 -3.21 4.69 -13.13
CA ALA A 76 -2.48 4.12 -12.00
C ALA A 76 -2.75 2.62 -11.84
N ILE A 77 -4.03 2.21 -11.92
CA ILE A 77 -4.43 0.81 -11.85
C ILE A 77 -3.81 0.00 -13.00
N VAL A 78 -3.91 0.50 -14.24
CA VAL A 78 -3.33 -0.19 -15.41
C VAL A 78 -1.81 -0.31 -15.32
N THR A 79 -1.13 0.72 -14.83
CA THR A 79 0.33 0.71 -14.62
C THR A 79 0.74 -0.40 -13.65
N LEU A 80 0.05 -0.49 -12.51
CA LEU A 80 0.32 -1.53 -11.51
C LEU A 80 -0.08 -2.93 -12.02
N ALA A 81 -1.18 -3.04 -12.78
CA ALA A 81 -1.61 -4.32 -13.37
C ALA A 81 -0.59 -4.84 -14.38
N GLY A 82 0.13 -3.94 -15.06
CA GLY A 82 1.27 -4.24 -15.92
C GLY A 82 2.58 -4.51 -15.18
N GLN A 83 2.56 -4.69 -13.85
CA GLN A 83 3.74 -4.95 -13.00
C GLN A 83 4.83 -3.88 -13.11
N ARG A 84 4.44 -2.62 -13.34
CA ARG A 84 5.36 -1.47 -13.38
C ARG A 84 5.30 -0.68 -12.09
N GLY A 85 6.43 -0.06 -11.73
CA GLY A 85 6.47 0.96 -10.69
C GLY A 85 5.55 2.15 -11.04
N LEU A 86 4.95 2.74 -10.02
CA LEU A 86 4.06 3.90 -10.16
C LEU A 86 4.63 5.08 -9.37
N MET A 87 4.90 6.19 -10.05
CA MET A 87 5.28 7.45 -9.41
C MET A 87 4.12 8.44 -9.51
N LEU A 88 3.65 8.93 -8.36
CA LEU A 88 2.62 9.95 -8.29
C LEU A 88 3.27 11.32 -8.07
N VAL A 89 3.11 12.23 -9.02
CA VAL A 89 3.68 13.59 -8.98
C VAL A 89 2.56 14.62 -9.05
N GLY A 90 2.66 15.68 -8.24
CA GLY A 90 1.68 16.77 -8.20
C GLY A 90 1.86 17.65 -6.97
N GLU A 91 1.15 18.78 -6.94
CA GLU A 91 1.21 19.77 -5.85
C GLU A 91 0.86 19.16 -4.48
N PRO A 92 1.41 19.68 -3.37
CA PRO A 92 0.99 19.27 -2.02
C PRO A 92 -0.53 19.37 -1.85
N GLY A 93 -1.14 18.43 -1.12
CA GLY A 93 -2.59 18.42 -0.89
C GLY A 93 -3.45 17.74 -1.97
N THR A 94 -2.87 17.27 -3.08
CA THR A 94 -3.58 16.58 -4.19
C THR A 94 -3.93 15.11 -3.93
N ALA A 95 -4.08 14.69 -2.67
CA ALA A 95 -4.46 13.33 -2.27
C ALA A 95 -3.55 12.18 -2.78
N LYS A 96 -2.29 12.45 -3.16
CA LYS A 96 -1.35 11.42 -3.65
C LYS A 96 -1.14 10.27 -2.64
N SER A 97 -0.85 10.61 -1.39
CA SER A 97 -0.63 9.62 -0.33
C SER A 97 -1.91 8.86 0.03
N LEU A 98 -3.08 9.50 -0.15
CA LEU A 98 -4.37 8.82 0.00
C LEU A 98 -4.59 7.82 -1.14
N LEU A 99 -4.33 8.23 -2.39
CA LEU A 99 -4.48 7.36 -3.55
C LEU A 99 -3.53 6.16 -3.47
N SER A 100 -2.27 6.36 -3.10
CA SER A 100 -1.29 5.27 -2.93
C SER A 100 -1.73 4.29 -1.83
N GLU A 101 -2.27 4.79 -0.71
CA GLU A 101 -2.82 3.97 0.37
C GLU A 101 -4.00 3.12 -0.10
N LEU A 102 -4.97 3.74 -0.78
CA LEU A 102 -6.16 3.05 -1.29
C LEU A 102 -5.82 1.98 -2.33
N LEU A 103 -4.86 2.27 -3.22
CA LEU A 103 -4.37 1.29 -4.19
C LEU A 103 -3.71 0.09 -3.49
N ALA A 104 -2.81 0.32 -2.54
CA ALA A 104 -2.14 -0.76 -1.82
C ALA A 104 -3.13 -1.63 -1.02
N ALA A 105 -4.08 -1.00 -0.33
CA ALA A 105 -5.13 -1.70 0.41
C ALA A 105 -6.05 -2.53 -0.51
N ALA A 106 -6.48 -1.98 -1.64
CA ALA A 106 -7.36 -2.69 -2.58
C ALA A 106 -6.67 -3.81 -3.34
N ILE A 107 -5.40 -3.61 -3.70
CA ILE A 107 -4.63 -4.56 -4.53
C ILE A 107 -4.04 -5.66 -3.67
N THR A 108 -3.39 -5.34 -2.56
CA THR A 108 -2.59 -6.30 -1.77
C THR A 108 -3.09 -6.52 -0.35
N GLY A 109 -4.11 -5.77 0.07
CA GLY A 109 -4.74 -5.86 1.39
C GLY A 109 -3.95 -5.24 2.53
N VAL A 110 -2.77 -4.68 2.25
CA VAL A 110 -1.89 -4.06 3.25
C VAL A 110 -1.37 -2.76 2.68
N SER A 111 -1.69 -1.62 3.31
CA SER A 111 -1.20 -0.31 2.88
C SER A 111 -0.05 0.22 3.73
N THR A 112 0.40 -0.54 4.72
CA THR A 112 1.30 -0.12 5.79
C THR A 112 2.78 -0.39 5.53
N HIS A 113 3.13 -1.08 4.43
CA HIS A 113 4.51 -1.16 3.96
C HIS A 113 4.93 0.17 3.35
N THR A 114 5.16 1.17 4.21
CA THR A 114 5.45 2.55 3.83
C THR A 114 6.83 2.96 4.29
N VAL A 115 7.55 3.71 3.45
CA VAL A 115 8.74 4.48 3.82
C VAL A 115 8.44 5.96 3.61
N GLN A 116 8.78 6.77 4.61
CA GLN A 116 8.74 8.23 4.50
C GLN A 116 10.14 8.73 4.16
N GLY A 117 10.27 9.36 2.99
CA GLY A 117 11.52 9.96 2.55
C GLY A 117 11.91 11.16 3.38
N SER A 118 13.18 11.22 3.73
CA SER A 118 13.82 12.28 4.50
C SER A 118 15.33 12.24 4.31
N ALA A 119 16.03 13.31 4.68
CA ALA A 119 17.49 13.37 4.65
C ALA A 119 18.16 12.34 5.57
N GLY A 120 17.45 11.85 6.59
CA GLY A 120 17.93 10.82 7.53
C GLY A 120 17.49 9.39 7.17
N THR A 121 16.88 9.19 6.00
CA THR A 121 16.50 7.84 5.56
C THR A 121 17.76 7.06 5.20
N VAL A 122 17.86 5.84 5.72
CA VAL A 122 18.99 4.95 5.48
C VAL A 122 18.51 3.66 4.83
N GLU A 123 19.39 2.99 4.08
CA GLU A 123 19.07 1.79 3.31
C GLU A 123 18.49 0.68 4.21
N GLU A 124 19.00 0.57 5.43
CA GLU A 124 18.59 -0.45 6.40
C GLU A 124 17.14 -0.28 6.85
N SER A 125 16.61 0.95 6.84
CA SER A 125 15.20 1.22 7.15
C SER A 125 14.25 0.83 6.01
N ILE A 126 14.78 0.65 4.81
CA ILE A 126 14.03 0.31 3.59
C ILE A 126 14.09 -1.20 3.35
N ARG A 127 15.31 -1.74 3.25
CA ARG A 127 15.57 -3.15 2.91
C ARG A 127 15.45 -4.03 4.13
N TYR A 128 16.48 -4.04 4.99
CA TYR A 128 16.52 -4.77 6.25
C TYR A 128 17.72 -4.27 7.07
N SER A 129 17.68 -4.51 8.36
CA SER A 129 18.79 -4.29 9.28
C SER A 129 19.13 -5.59 10.03
N TRP A 130 20.07 -5.50 10.97
CA TRP A 130 20.48 -6.64 11.80
C TRP A 130 20.21 -6.38 13.27
N ASN A 131 19.68 -7.40 13.96
CA ASN A 131 19.77 -7.50 15.39
C ASN A 131 21.21 -7.90 15.76
N TYR A 132 22.03 -6.91 16.10
CA TYR A 132 23.46 -7.12 16.36
C TYR A 132 23.75 -8.10 17.49
N ALA A 133 22.89 -8.22 18.51
CA ALA A 133 23.08 -9.19 19.58
C ALA A 133 22.97 -10.63 19.05
N LEU A 134 21.97 -10.91 18.21
CA LEU A 134 21.80 -12.20 17.57
C LEU A 134 22.87 -12.44 16.51
N LEU A 135 23.24 -11.41 15.75
CA LEU A 135 24.28 -11.49 14.73
C LEU A 135 25.64 -11.86 15.33
N LEU A 136 26.02 -11.27 16.47
CA LEU A 136 27.28 -11.57 17.15
C LEU A 136 27.29 -12.96 17.79
N ARG A 137 26.14 -13.43 18.27
CA ARG A 137 26.02 -14.73 18.96
C ARG A 137 25.94 -15.89 17.98
N ASP A 138 25.08 -15.77 16.98
CA ASP A 138 24.66 -16.88 16.11
C ASP A 138 25.12 -16.69 14.65
N GLY A 139 25.76 -15.57 14.33
CA GLY A 139 26.15 -15.22 12.96
C GLY A 139 24.98 -14.71 12.11
N PRO A 140 25.21 -14.50 10.80
CA PRO A 140 24.18 -14.02 9.88
C PRO A 140 23.14 -15.10 9.62
N THR A 141 22.03 -15.02 10.34
CA THR A 141 20.90 -15.95 10.25
C THR A 141 19.60 -15.20 9.94
N PRO A 142 18.57 -15.86 9.38
CA PRO A 142 17.25 -15.24 9.20
C PRO A 142 16.65 -14.67 10.49
N GLN A 143 17.00 -15.26 11.64
CA GLN A 143 16.57 -14.79 12.97
C GLN A 143 17.27 -13.50 13.40
N ALA A 144 18.50 -13.27 12.95
CA ALA A 144 19.23 -12.03 13.20
C ALA A 144 18.78 -10.89 12.27
N LEU A 145 18.10 -11.19 11.15
CA LEU A 145 17.62 -10.20 10.20
C LEU A 145 16.36 -9.49 10.73
N VAL A 146 16.36 -8.16 10.65
CA VAL A 146 15.22 -7.31 10.98
C VAL A 146 14.65 -6.76 9.67
N PRO A 147 13.49 -7.25 9.20
CA PRO A 147 13.02 -6.96 7.85
C PRO A 147 12.42 -5.55 7.75
N GLY A 148 12.88 -4.76 6.78
CA GLY A 148 12.31 -3.47 6.42
C GLY A 148 11.08 -3.60 5.52
N PRO A 149 10.38 -2.48 5.21
CA PRO A 149 9.15 -2.48 4.43
C PRO A 149 9.31 -3.10 3.03
N LEU A 150 10.45 -2.89 2.36
CA LEU A 150 10.69 -3.48 1.04
C LEU A 150 10.82 -5.00 1.13
N TYR A 151 11.58 -5.51 2.11
CA TYR A 151 11.73 -6.94 2.34
C TYR A 151 10.39 -7.60 2.62
N GLN A 152 9.59 -7.02 3.53
CA GLN A 152 8.28 -7.54 3.87
C GLN A 152 7.34 -7.57 2.66
N ALA A 153 7.32 -6.49 1.88
CA ALA A 153 6.49 -6.42 0.67
C ALA A 153 6.91 -7.46 -0.38
N MET A 154 8.22 -7.60 -0.64
CA MET A 154 8.74 -8.58 -1.60
C MET A 154 8.44 -10.02 -1.16
N GLN A 155 8.59 -10.34 0.12
CA GLN A 155 8.35 -11.68 0.67
C GLN A 155 6.89 -12.12 0.45
N HIS A 156 5.94 -11.20 0.52
CA HIS A 156 4.50 -11.48 0.39
C HIS A 156 3.92 -11.12 -0.98
N GLY A 157 4.72 -10.60 -1.91
CA GLY A 157 4.24 -10.10 -3.20
C GLY A 157 3.29 -8.89 -3.08
N GLN A 158 3.56 -8.02 -2.12
CA GLN A 158 2.73 -6.85 -1.79
C GLN A 158 3.32 -5.53 -2.31
N ILE A 159 2.53 -4.46 -2.25
CA ILE A 159 2.97 -3.13 -2.68
C ILE A 159 3.67 -2.44 -1.51
N MET A 160 4.92 -2.03 -1.72
CA MET A 160 5.61 -1.06 -0.88
C MET A 160 5.36 0.35 -1.42
N ARG A 161 5.09 1.29 -0.51
CA ARG A 161 4.83 2.70 -0.80
C ARG A 161 6.01 3.53 -0.33
N PHE A 162 6.57 4.35 -1.22
CA PHE A 162 7.60 5.32 -0.87
C PHE A 162 7.03 6.73 -0.99
N GLU A 163 6.82 7.39 0.13
CA GLU A 163 6.33 8.76 0.19
C GLU A 163 7.51 9.73 0.21
N GLU A 164 7.42 10.84 -0.52
CA GLU A 164 8.45 11.89 -0.56
C GLU A 164 9.88 11.39 -0.89
N ILE A 165 10.02 10.44 -1.83
CA ILE A 165 11.32 9.86 -2.25
C ILE A 165 12.37 10.92 -2.64
N THR A 166 11.94 12.06 -3.18
CA THR A 166 12.82 13.18 -3.56
C THR A 166 13.47 13.89 -2.38
N ARG A 167 13.06 13.60 -1.13
CA ARG A 167 13.72 14.09 0.08
C ARG A 167 14.90 13.20 0.53
N CYS A 168 15.08 12.04 -0.07
CA CYS A 168 16.18 11.14 0.24
C CYS A 168 17.47 11.54 -0.49
N PRO A 169 18.66 11.28 0.09
CA PRO A 169 19.92 11.32 -0.64
C PRO A 169 19.88 10.44 -1.90
N ILE A 170 20.65 10.79 -2.93
CA ILE A 170 20.66 10.05 -4.21
C ILE A 170 21.05 8.58 -4.02
N GLU A 171 22.03 8.30 -3.15
CA GLU A 171 22.50 6.95 -2.82
C GLU A 171 21.36 6.06 -2.31
N ILE A 172 20.42 6.63 -1.54
CA ILE A 172 19.25 5.93 -1.03
C ILE A 172 18.24 5.64 -2.14
N GLN A 173 18.07 6.57 -3.10
CA GLN A 173 17.20 6.35 -4.24
C GLN A 173 17.77 5.27 -5.17
N ASP A 174 19.09 5.27 -5.39
CA ASP A 174 19.80 4.27 -6.19
C ASP A 174 19.73 2.88 -5.56
N SER A 175 19.64 2.79 -4.22
CA SER A 175 19.41 1.52 -3.51
C SER A 175 18.07 0.83 -3.85
N LEU A 176 17.16 1.46 -4.59
CA LEU A 176 15.93 0.82 -5.05
C LEU A 176 16.07 0.17 -6.43
N ILE A 177 17.18 0.41 -7.12
CA ILE A 177 17.48 -0.15 -8.43
C ILE A 177 18.27 -1.47 -8.21
N PRO A 178 17.86 -2.59 -8.84
CA PRO A 178 18.56 -3.87 -8.74
C PRO A 178 19.90 -3.88 -9.50
#